data_AF-A0A7X7DG32-F1
#
_entry.id   AF-A0A7X7DG32-F1
#
_cell.length_a   1.000
_cell.length_b   1.000
_cell.length_c   1.000
_cell.angle_alpha   90.00
_cell.angle_beta   90.00
_cell.angle_gamma   90.00
#
_symmetry.space_group_name_H-M   'P 1'
#
loop_
_entity.id
_entity.type
_entity.pdbx_description
1 polymer ?
#
loop_
_entity_poly.entity_id
_entity_poly.type
_entity_poly.pdbx_seq_one_letter_code
_entity_poly.pdbx_strand_id
1 'polypeptide(L)'
;MSEETQHVPDLTDIREGDILFDCPYCGKNMAIESAGAGLMVPCANCGKAVQVPIPDSGTPEAPVATVPRPEIADGDDPQATIQQLDAALAMANQQIDRLLAEKEALQERRAFLEQIRITNSTRLERIAAELASLQDALDRALVLLAEVRTEKPA
;
A
#
# COMPACT_ATOMS: atom_id res chain seq x y z
N MET A 1 20.07 16.27 -29.09
CA MET A 1 20.66 16.73 -27.81
C MET A 1 19.49 16.97 -26.90
N SER A 2 19.17 15.97 -26.08
CA SER A 2 17.92 15.92 -25.32
C SER A 2 18.03 16.83 -24.11
N GLU A 3 17.10 17.76 -23.99
CA GLU A 3 16.96 18.71 -22.89
C GLU A 3 16.67 17.97 -21.57
N GLU A 4 17.63 17.98 -20.65
CA GLU A 4 17.42 17.64 -19.24
C GLU A 4 16.55 18.72 -18.59
N THR A 5 15.25 18.45 -18.51
CA THR A 5 14.33 19.24 -17.72
C THR A 5 14.60 18.91 -16.25
N GLN A 6 15.39 19.76 -15.59
CA GLN A 6 15.58 19.73 -14.14
C GLN A 6 14.23 20.04 -13.47
N HIS A 7 13.55 18.99 -13.01
CA HIS A 7 12.39 19.11 -12.14
C HIS A 7 12.89 19.55 -10.76
N VAL A 8 12.72 20.84 -10.45
CA VAL A 8 12.88 21.36 -9.10
C VAL A 8 11.60 21.02 -8.34
N PRO A 9 11.60 20.13 -7.34
CA PRO A 9 10.38 19.81 -6.62
C PRO A 9 10.04 20.95 -5.66
N ASP A 10 8.83 21.46 -5.83
CA ASP A 10 8.18 22.45 -4.98
C ASP A 10 7.92 21.82 -3.59
N LEU A 11 8.50 22.41 -2.54
CA LEU A 11 8.63 21.84 -1.19
C LEU A 11 7.34 21.92 -0.34
N THR A 12 6.17 22.03 -0.95
CA THR A 12 4.91 22.32 -0.24
C THR A 12 3.77 21.31 -0.42
N ASP A 13 3.94 20.28 -1.25
CA ASP A 13 2.92 19.25 -1.43
C ASP A 13 3.30 17.98 -0.66
N ILE A 14 2.72 17.79 0.54
CA ILE A 14 2.82 16.52 1.27
C ILE A 14 2.06 15.46 0.46
N ARG A 15 2.77 14.47 -0.09
CA ARG A 15 2.20 13.39 -0.89
C ARG A 15 1.89 12.18 -0.03
N GLU A 16 0.89 11.39 -0.45
CA GLU A 16 0.60 10.08 0.14
C GLU A 16 1.82 9.16 -0.08
N GLY A 17 2.68 9.04 0.93
CA GLY A 17 3.96 8.35 0.85
C GLY A 17 5.13 9.04 1.56
N ASP A 18 4.92 10.27 2.04
CA ASP A 18 5.94 11.00 2.80
C ASP A 18 6.01 10.54 4.27
N ILE A 19 7.24 10.48 4.79
CA ILE A 19 7.56 10.14 6.17
C ILE A 19 7.43 11.42 7.00
N LEU A 20 6.42 11.45 7.87
CA LEU A 20 6.22 12.50 8.85
C LEU A 20 6.93 12.14 10.16
N PHE A 21 7.90 12.95 10.57
CA PHE A 21 8.63 12.74 11.82
C PHE A 21 9.06 14.06 12.46
N ASP A 22 9.31 14.03 13.78
CA ASP A 22 9.67 15.21 14.55
C ASP A 22 11.19 15.31 14.74
N CYS A 23 11.75 16.50 14.56
CA CYS A 23 13.17 16.73 14.83
C CYS A 23 13.47 16.62 16.35
N PRO A 24 14.41 15.78 16.79
CA PRO A 24 14.70 15.59 18.22
C PRO A 24 15.36 16.81 18.88
N TYR A 25 15.85 17.78 18.08
CA TYR A 25 16.56 18.96 18.60
C TYR A 25 15.67 20.20 18.74
N CYS A 26 14.64 20.34 17.92
CA CYS A 26 13.77 21.52 17.92
C CYS A 26 12.28 21.20 18.00
N GLY A 27 11.90 19.91 17.96
CA GLY A 27 10.52 19.45 18.10
C GLY A 27 9.60 19.86 16.94
N LYS A 28 10.17 20.24 15.79
CA LYS A 28 9.39 20.62 14.61
C LYS A 28 9.16 19.43 13.71
N ASN A 29 7.93 19.31 13.23
CA ASN A 29 7.48 18.27 12.32
C ASN A 29 8.11 18.49 10.94
N MET A 30 8.62 17.43 10.34
CA MET A 30 9.20 17.40 9.00
C MET A 30 8.52 16.29 8.19
N ALA A 31 8.29 16.58 6.91
CA ALA A 31 7.82 15.63 5.91
C ALA A 31 8.95 15.41 4.91
N ILE A 32 9.34 14.15 4.68
CA ILE A 32 10.36 13.79 3.70
C ILE A 32 9.86 12.62 2.88
N GLU A 33 10.14 12.63 1.58
CA GLU A 33 9.81 11.52 0.69
C GLU A 33 10.35 10.18 1.22
N SER A 34 9.64 9.09 1.00
CA SER A 34 10.05 7.74 1.43
C SER A 34 11.45 7.32 0.95
N ALA A 35 11.93 7.87 -0.17
CA ALA A 35 13.30 7.67 -0.66
C ALA A 35 14.38 8.26 0.28
N GLY A 36 14.00 9.19 1.16
CA GLY A 36 14.85 9.79 2.19
C GLY A 36 14.99 8.95 3.48
N ALA A 37 14.33 7.80 3.57
CA ALA A 37 14.39 6.91 4.72
C ALA A 37 15.83 6.51 5.07
N GLY A 38 16.23 6.68 6.33
CA GLY A 38 17.56 6.31 6.82
C GLY A 38 18.70 7.27 6.44
N LEU A 39 18.44 8.30 5.61
CA LEU A 39 19.43 9.32 5.30
C LEU A 39 19.51 10.39 6.40
N MET A 40 20.67 11.03 6.50
CA MET A 40 20.89 12.18 7.38
C MET A 40 20.55 13.46 6.63
N VAL A 41 19.45 14.10 7.02
CA VAL A 41 18.96 15.34 6.39
C VAL A 41 19.10 16.52 7.35
N PRO A 42 19.50 17.70 6.86
CA PRO A 42 19.54 18.90 7.69
C PRO A 42 18.12 19.36 8.01
N CYS A 43 17.83 19.59 9.29
CA CYS A 43 16.54 20.15 9.71
C CYS A 43 16.38 21.58 9.15
N ALA A 44 15.25 21.86 8.47
CA ALA A 44 14.95 23.17 7.91
C ALA A 44 14.86 24.30 8.95
N ASN A 45 14.71 23.96 10.24
CA ASN A 45 14.52 24.93 11.31
C ASN A 45 15.76 25.16 12.19
N CYS A 46 16.55 24.11 12.46
CA CYS A 46 17.73 24.21 13.34
C CYS A 46 19.05 23.89 12.63
N GLY A 47 19.01 23.45 11.37
CA GLY A 47 20.19 23.14 10.55
C GLY A 47 20.96 21.89 10.99
N LYS A 48 20.58 21.24 12.10
CA LYS A 48 21.24 20.02 12.59
C LYS A 48 20.85 18.82 11.73
N ALA A 49 21.81 17.92 11.51
CA ALA A 49 21.55 16.67 10.82
C ALA A 49 20.68 15.75 11.68
N VAL A 50 19.53 15.34 11.14
CA VAL A 50 18.58 14.43 11.77
C VAL A 50 18.47 13.18 10.90
N GLN A 51 18.44 12.01 11.54
CA GLN A 51 18.19 10.76 10.84
C GLN A 51 16.70 10.59 10.60
N VAL A 52 16.30 10.38 9.35
CA VAL A 52 14.91 10.06 9.00
C VAL A 52 14.60 8.64 9.47
N PRO A 53 13.56 8.42 10.29
CA PRO A 53 13.11 7.08 10.66
C PRO A 53 12.78 6.29 9.40
N ILE A 54 13.26 5.06 9.30
CA ILE A 54 12.82 4.15 8.25
C ILE A 54 11.42 3.71 8.69
N PRO A 55 10.33 4.12 8.01
CA PRO A 55 9.05 3.48 8.25
C PRO A 55 9.27 2.02 7.91
N ASP A 56 9.22 1.16 8.92
CA ASP A 56 9.07 -0.26 8.69
C ASP A 56 7.84 -0.37 7.80
N SER A 57 8.06 -0.66 6.51
CA SER A 57 6.98 -1.19 5.69
C SER A 57 6.45 -2.34 6.51
N GLY A 58 5.23 -2.21 7.04
CA GLY A 58 4.55 -3.25 7.78
C GLY A 58 4.24 -4.42 6.86
N THR A 59 5.27 -5.04 6.28
CA THR A 59 5.29 -6.47 6.09
C THR A 59 5.05 -7.04 7.49
N PRO A 60 3.93 -7.73 7.72
CA PRO A 60 3.93 -8.77 8.75
C PRO A 60 5.24 -9.51 8.53
N GLU A 61 6.03 -9.70 9.58
CA GLU A 61 7.08 -10.70 9.56
C GLU A 61 6.40 -11.99 9.11
N ALA A 62 6.42 -12.26 7.80
CA ALA A 62 6.26 -13.59 7.30
C ALA A 62 7.28 -14.36 8.13
N PRO A 63 6.91 -15.47 8.78
CA PRO A 63 7.87 -16.28 9.48
C PRO A 63 8.90 -16.69 8.44
N VAL A 64 10.01 -15.93 8.38
CA VAL A 64 11.18 -16.27 7.59
C VAL A 64 11.69 -17.47 8.36
N ALA A 65 11.21 -18.64 7.98
CA ALA A 65 11.64 -19.89 8.52
C ALA A 65 13.16 -19.85 8.37
N THR A 66 13.86 -19.65 9.49
CA THR A 66 15.29 -19.42 9.53
C THR A 66 15.95 -20.63 8.90
N VAL A 67 16.27 -20.55 7.60
CA VAL A 67 17.16 -21.51 6.97
C VAL A 67 18.49 -21.26 7.63
N PRO A 68 19.02 -22.20 8.43
CA PRO A 68 20.33 -22.02 9.03
C PRO A 68 21.30 -21.84 7.87
N ARG A 69 21.93 -20.67 7.78
CA ARG A 69 23.01 -20.46 6.82
C ARG A 69 24.18 -21.32 7.30
N PRO A 70 24.66 -22.30 6.51
CA PRO A 70 25.80 -23.10 6.93
C PRO A 70 27.03 -22.20 7.06
N GLU A 71 27.61 -22.16 8.25
CA GLU A 71 28.87 -21.48 8.52
C GLU A 71 29.99 -22.39 8.00
N ILE A 72 30.70 -21.96 6.96
CA ILE A 72 31.83 -22.71 6.41
C ILE A 72 33.07 -22.31 7.23
N ALA A 73 33.55 -23.20 8.09
CA ALA A 73 34.80 -22.99 8.82
C ALA A 73 36.00 -23.33 7.92
N ASP A 74 37.03 -22.49 7.93
CA ASP A 74 38.28 -22.72 7.20
C ASP A 74 39.01 -23.94 7.82
N GLY A 75 38.89 -25.11 7.17
CA GLY A 75 39.53 -26.36 7.60
C GLY A 75 38.65 -27.60 7.64
N ASP A 76 37.35 -27.48 7.31
CA ASP A 76 36.44 -28.64 7.23
C ASP A 76 36.68 -29.51 5.99
N ASP A 77 36.40 -30.81 6.12
CA ASP A 77 36.45 -31.77 5.01
C ASP A 77 35.48 -31.33 3.89
N PRO A 78 35.94 -31.18 2.63
CA PRO A 78 35.13 -30.63 1.55
C PRO A 78 33.86 -31.46 1.28
N GLN A 79 33.89 -32.78 1.50
CA GLN A 79 32.70 -33.62 1.43
C GLN A 79 31.66 -33.30 2.51
N ALA A 80 32.08 -32.93 3.72
CA ALA A 80 31.16 -32.57 4.80
C ALA A 80 30.44 -31.25 4.49
N THR A 81 31.16 -30.27 3.94
CA THR A 81 30.58 -29.00 3.51
C THR A 81 29.56 -29.19 2.38
N ILE A 82 29.85 -30.06 1.40
CA ILE A 82 28.91 -30.38 0.31
C ILE A 82 27.62 -30.99 0.89
N GLN A 83 27.72 -31.95 1.82
CA GLN A 83 26.55 -32.57 2.45
C GLN A 83 25.70 -31.57 3.26
N GLN A 84 26.35 -30.63 3.96
CA GLN A 84 25.64 -29.57 4.69
C GLN A 84 24.91 -28.62 3.74
N LEU A 85 25.54 -28.24 2.63
CA LEU A 85 24.92 -27.39 1.61
C LEU A 85 23.74 -28.09 0.93
N ASP A 86 23.86 -29.38 0.59
CA ASP A 86 22.77 -30.16 0.01
C ASP A 86 21.57 -30.25 0.97
N ALA A 87 21.83 -30.45 2.27
CA ALA A 87 20.78 -30.46 3.29
C ALA A 87 20.10 -29.08 3.42
N ALA A 88 20.87 -28.00 3.43
CA ALA A 88 20.33 -26.64 3.48
C ALA A 88 19.52 -26.30 2.23
N LEU A 89 19.99 -26.70 1.04
CA LEU A 89 19.28 -26.50 -0.22
C LEU A 89 17.95 -27.28 -0.25
N ALA A 90 17.95 -28.52 0.25
CA ALA A 90 16.74 -29.32 0.37
C ALA A 90 15.72 -28.66 1.31
N MET A 91 16.15 -28.12 2.45
CA MET A 91 15.28 -27.37 3.37
C MET A 91 14.73 -26.10 2.71
N ALA A 92 15.56 -25.34 2.00
CA ALA A 92 15.15 -24.13 1.29
C ALA A 92 14.11 -24.45 0.19
N ASN A 93 14.35 -25.50 -0.60
CA ASN A 93 13.40 -25.93 -1.64
C ASN A 93 12.05 -26.33 -1.03
N GLN A 94 12.04 -27.06 0.08
CA GLN A 94 10.79 -27.41 0.79
C GLN A 94 10.04 -26.17 1.31
N GLN A 95 10.75 -25.14 1.77
CA GLN A 95 10.14 -23.88 2.18
C GLN A 95 9.56 -23.12 0.99
N ILE A 96 10.26 -23.10 -0.15
CA ILE A 96 9.77 -22.49 -1.38
C ILE A 96 8.46 -23.16 -1.80
N ASP A 97 8.41 -24.49 -1.82
CA ASP A 97 7.20 -25.24 -2.19
C ASP A 97 6.01 -24.90 -1.27
N ARG A 98 6.27 -24.79 0.04
CA ARG A 98 5.24 -24.39 1.01
C ARG A 98 4.72 -22.98 0.72
N LEU A 99 5.62 -22.01 0.54
CA LEU A 99 5.25 -20.62 0.30
C LEU A 99 4.51 -20.44 -1.03
N LEU A 100 4.87 -21.22 -2.06
CA LEU A 100 4.14 -21.22 -3.33
C LEU A 100 2.70 -21.71 -3.16
N ALA A 101 2.49 -22.80 -2.41
CA ALA A 101 1.15 -23.31 -2.12
C ALA A 101 0.32 -22.30 -1.29
N GLU A 102 0.92 -21.67 -0.27
CA GLU A 102 0.25 -20.64 0.52
C GLU A 102 -0.14 -19.42 -0.31
N LYS A 103 0.78 -18.96 -1.17
CA LYS A 103 0.53 -17.85 -2.10
C LYS A 103 -0.64 -18.19 -3.03
N GLU A 104 -0.66 -19.37 -3.62
CA GLU A 104 -1.72 -19.81 -4.53
C GLU A 104 -3.08 -19.80 -3.82
N ALA A 105 -3.17 -20.39 -2.62
CA ALA A 105 -4.39 -20.36 -1.82
C ALA A 105 -4.87 -18.93 -1.48
N LEU A 106 -3.95 -18.02 -1.14
CA LEU A 106 -4.28 -16.61 -0.89
C LEU A 106 -4.73 -15.88 -2.17
N GLN A 107 -4.11 -16.18 -3.30
CA GLN A 107 -4.50 -15.59 -4.60
C GLN A 107 -5.90 -16.04 -5.02
N GLU A 108 -6.23 -17.32 -4.86
CA GLU A 108 -7.58 -17.84 -5.11
C GLU A 108 -8.60 -17.17 -4.19
N ARG A 109 -8.30 -17.07 -2.89
CA ARG A 109 -9.18 -16.42 -1.93
C ARG A 109 -9.42 -14.94 -2.27
N ARG A 110 -8.37 -14.23 -2.67
CA ARG A 110 -8.46 -12.83 -3.10
C ARG A 110 -9.31 -12.70 -4.36
N ALA A 111 -9.08 -13.54 -5.37
CA ALA A 111 -9.86 -13.52 -6.61
C ALA A 111 -11.36 -13.74 -6.34
N PHE A 112 -11.70 -14.67 -5.44
CA PHE A 112 -13.08 -14.92 -5.04
C PHE A 112 -13.72 -13.69 -4.37
N LEU A 113 -13.03 -13.07 -3.41
CA LEU A 113 -13.55 -11.88 -2.72
C LEU A 113 -13.69 -10.69 -3.66
N GLU A 114 -12.76 -10.52 -4.59
CA GLU A 114 -12.81 -9.47 -5.60
C GLU A 114 -14.00 -9.65 -6.53
N GLN A 115 -14.28 -10.89 -6.96
CA GLN A 115 -15.46 -11.20 -7.77
C GLN A 115 -16.76 -10.85 -7.03
N ILE A 116 -16.86 -11.16 -5.74
CA ILE A 116 -18.01 -10.78 -4.91
C ILE A 116 -18.12 -9.25 -4.82
N ARG A 117 -17.00 -8.56 -4.58
CA ARG A 117 -16.95 -7.10 -4.49
C ARG A 117 -17.48 -6.45 -5.77
N ILE A 118 -16.99 -6.87 -6.94
CA ILE A 118 -17.42 -6.37 -8.26
C ILE A 118 -18.90 -6.67 -8.49
N THR A 119 -19.35 -7.88 -8.17
CA THR A 119 -20.76 -8.25 -8.36
C THR A 119 -21.69 -7.39 -7.50
N ASN A 120 -21.31 -7.15 -6.25
CA ASN A 120 -22.08 -6.31 -5.34
C ASN A 120 -22.02 -4.84 -5.72
N SER A 121 -20.88 -4.31 -6.15
CA SER A 121 -20.77 -2.91 -6.59
C SER A 121 -21.70 -2.64 -7.77
N THR A 122 -21.68 -3.50 -8.79
CA THR A 122 -22.56 -3.37 -9.96
C THR A 122 -24.05 -3.43 -9.58
N ARG A 123 -24.42 -4.29 -8.62
CA ARG A 123 -25.80 -4.36 -8.11
C ARG A 123 -26.20 -3.08 -7.38
N LEU A 124 -25.30 -2.52 -6.56
CA LEU A 124 -25.55 -1.28 -5.83
C LEU A 124 -25.63 -0.08 -6.77
N GLU A 125 -24.79 -0.01 -7.81
CA GLU A 125 -24.85 1.01 -8.85
C GLU A 125 -26.19 0.99 -9.59
N ARG A 126 -26.70 -0.20 -9.93
CA ARG A 126 -28.03 -0.33 -10.54
C ARG A 126 -29.15 0.15 -9.62
N ILE A 127 -29.11 -0.24 -8.35
CA ILE A 127 -30.10 0.22 -7.34
C ILE A 127 -30.02 1.74 -7.20
N ALA A 128 -28.83 2.32 -7.15
CA ALA A 128 -28.65 3.77 -7.06
C ALA A 128 -29.24 4.50 -8.28
N ALA A 129 -29.03 3.96 -9.50
CA ALA A 129 -29.62 4.51 -10.72
C ALA A 129 -31.16 4.45 -10.72
N GLU A 130 -31.74 3.34 -10.27
CA GLU A 130 -33.19 3.20 -10.13
C GLU A 130 -33.75 4.18 -9.09
N LEU A 131 -33.07 4.37 -7.95
CA LEU A 131 -33.45 5.36 -6.94
C LEU A 131 -33.37 6.80 -7.47
N ALA A 132 -32.35 7.14 -8.26
CA ALA A 132 -32.22 8.46 -8.88
C ALA A 132 -33.37 8.74 -9.87
N SER A 133 -33.74 7.75 -10.69
CA SER A 133 -34.91 7.82 -11.56
C SER A 133 -36.21 8.07 -10.79
N LEU A 134 -36.39 7.40 -9.64
CA LEU A 134 -37.56 7.60 -8.79
C LEU A 134 -37.59 9.01 -8.16
N GLN A 135 -36.43 9.52 -7.73
CA GLN A 135 -36.32 10.89 -7.21
C GLN A 135 -36.69 11.92 -8.28
N ASP A 136 -36.14 11.81 -9.48
CA ASP A 136 -36.45 12.70 -10.60
C ASP A 136 -37.94 12.64 -11.00
N ALA A 137 -38.56 11.46 -10.97
CA ALA A 137 -40.01 11.33 -11.18
C ALA A 137 -40.83 12.01 -10.06
N LEU A 138 -40.40 11.88 -8.80
CA LEU A 138 -41.05 12.54 -7.67
C LEU A 138 -40.92 14.06 -7.75
N ASP A 139 -39.75 14.58 -8.11
CA ASP A 139 -39.50 16.01 -8.29
C ASP A 139 -40.38 16.59 -9.40
N ARG A 140 -40.50 15.90 -10.54
CA ARG A 140 -41.45 16.28 -11.59
C ARG A 140 -42.89 16.31 -11.09
N ALA A 141 -43.31 15.31 -10.33
CA ALA A 141 -44.66 15.28 -9.76
C ALA A 141 -44.90 16.44 -8.79
N LEU A 142 -43.89 16.82 -7.98
CA LEU A 142 -43.97 17.98 -7.10
C LEU A 142 -44.11 19.29 -7.87
N VAL A 143 -43.39 19.46 -8.98
CA VAL A 143 -43.52 20.63 -9.87
C VAL A 143 -44.94 20.72 -10.44
N LEU A 144 -45.47 19.64 -11.00
CA LEU A 144 -46.83 19.60 -11.55
C LEU A 144 -47.89 19.89 -10.48
N LEU A 145 -47.72 19.35 -9.27
CA LEU A 145 -48.63 19.64 -8.15
C LEU A 145 -48.57 21.10 -7.71
N ALA A 146 -47.40 21.75 -7.80
CA ALA A 146 -47.27 23.18 -7.53
C ALA A 146 -47.98 24.02 -8.60
N GLU A 147 -47.85 23.67 -9.88
CA GLU A 147 -48.53 24.35 -11.00
C GLU A 147 -50.06 24.30 -10.83
N VAL A 148 -50.64 23.12 -10.58
CA VAL A 148 -52.08 22.97 -10.34
C VAL A 148 -52.55 23.78 -9.12
N ARG A 149 -51.74 23.86 -8.06
CA ARG A 149 -52.05 24.72 -6.89
C ARG A 149 -52.09 26.20 -7.27
N THR A 150 -51.23 26.65 -8.17
CA THR A 150 -51.21 28.05 -8.64
C THR A 150 -52.30 28.37 -9.65
N GLU A 151 -52.76 27.40 -10.44
CA GLU A 151 -53.80 27.58 -11.45
C GLU A 151 -55.22 27.58 -10.90
N LYS A 152 -55.45 27.11 -9.67
CA LYS A 152 -56.78 27.08 -9.06
C LYS A 152 -57.34 28.52 -8.90
N PRO A 153 -58.33 28.95 -9.70
CA PRO A 153 -58.93 30.26 -9.54
C PRO A 153 -59.89 30.25 -8.34
N ALA A 154 -60.05 31.43 -7.73
CA ALA A 154 -60.94 31.69 -6.59
C ALA A 154 -62.39 31.26 -6.82
#